data_AF-A0A3N5W2L7-F1
#
_entry.id   AF-A0A3N5W2L7-F1
#
_cell.length_a   1.000
_cell.length_b   1.000
_cell.length_c   1.000
_cell.angle_alpha   90.00
_cell.angle_beta   90.00
_cell.angle_gamma   90.00
#
_symmetry.space_group_name_H-M   'P 1'
#
loop_
_entity.id
_entity.type
_entity.pdbx_description
1 polymer ?
#
loop_
_entity_poly.entity_id
_entity_poly.type
_entity_poly.pdbx_seq_one_letter_code
_entity_poly.pdbx_strand_id
1 'polypeptide(L)' 'MNKIPFSKMSGCGNDFILIDNRRKILDPDRLGDFVPRVCAPKVSVGADGVILIESSPKADFLWRFFNSDGS' A
#
# COMPACT_ATOMS: atom_id res chain seq x y z
N MET A 1 -9.52 -16.23 -6.83
CA MET A 1 -9.52 -14.80 -6.48
C MET A 1 -8.64 -14.65 -5.24
N ASN A 2 -7.46 -14.01 -5.36
CA ASN A 2 -6.53 -13.90 -4.24
C ASN A 2 -6.90 -12.68 -3.38
N LYS A 3 -7.01 -12.90 -2.07
CA LYS A 3 -7.25 -11.83 -1.11
C LYS A 3 -5.91 -11.32 -0.59
N ILE A 4 -5.77 -10.00 -0.50
CA ILE A 4 -4.60 -9.35 0.09
C ILE A 4 -5.02 -8.83 1.47
N PRO A 5 -4.43 -9.34 2.57
CA PRO A 5 -4.66 -8.74 3.88
C PRO A 5 -4.03 -7.36 3.93
N PHE A 6 -4.76 -6.39 4.48
CA PHE A 6 -4.31 -5.02 4.63
C PHE A 6 -4.87 -4.43 5.93
N SER A 7 -4.24 -3.36 6.40
CA SER A 7 -4.73 -2.52 7.49
C SER A 7 -4.96 -1.11 6.95
N LYS A 8 -6.15 -0.55 7.17
CA LYS A 8 -6.37 0.88 6.93
C LYS A 8 -5.99 1.65 8.18
N MET A 9 -5.10 2.62 8.06
CA MET A 9 -4.60 3.42 9.17
C MET A 9 -4.75 4.90 8.83
N SER A 10 -4.92 5.73 9.86
CA SER A 10 -5.02 7.19 9.70
C SER A 10 -4.10 7.90 10.68
N GLY A 11 -3.49 9.00 10.25
CA GLY A 11 -2.61 9.82 11.09
C GLY A 11 -2.52 11.24 10.57
N CYS A 12 -2.58 12.22 11.47
CA CYS A 12 -2.48 13.66 11.15
C CYS A 12 -3.40 14.14 10.01
N GLY A 13 -4.57 13.53 9.87
CA GLY A 13 -5.55 13.89 8.84
C GLY A 13 -5.41 13.16 7.51
N ASN A 14 -4.40 12.30 7.34
CA ASN A 14 -4.27 11.43 6.16
C ASN A 14 -4.67 9.99 6.48
N ASP A 15 -5.12 9.24 5.48
CA ASP A 15 -5.34 7.80 5.55
C ASP A 15 -4.48 6.98 4.57
N PHE A 16 -4.12 5.77 5.00
CA PHE A 16 -3.19 4.91 4.28
C PHE A 16 -3.66 3.46 4.31
N ILE A 17 -3.44 2.75 3.21
CA ILE A 17 -3.57 1.30 3.14
C ILE A 17 -2.18 0.70 3.39
N LEU A 18 -2.02 0.01 4.52
CA LEU A 18 -0.80 -0.70 4.89
C LEU A 18 -0.89 -2.16 4.45
N ILE A 19 0.10 -2.64 3.70
CA ILE A 19 0.19 -4.04 3.25
C ILE A 19 1.56 -4.60 3.64
N ASP A 20 1.54 -5.77 4.31
CA ASP A 20 2.76 -6.51 4.58
C ASP A 20 3.22 -7.27 3.33
N ASN A 21 4.20 -6.70 2.63
CA ASN A 21 4.79 -7.25 1.42
C ASN A 21 6.12 -7.98 1.67
N ARG A 22 6.45 -8.36 2.92
CA ARG A 22 7.70 -9.09 3.23
C ARG A 22 7.78 -10.47 2.54
N ARG A 23 6.62 -11.05 2.20
CA ARG A 23 6.50 -12.30 1.42
C ARG A 23 6.42 -12.08 -0.09
N LYS A 24 6.61 -10.84 -0.58
CA LYS A 24 6.52 -10.46 -2.00
C LYS A 24 5.21 -10.89 -2.66
N ILE A 25 4.08 -10.63 -1.98
CA ILE A 25 2.74 -10.90 -2.51
C ILE A 25 2.35 -9.92 -3.62
N LEU A 26 2.98 -8.75 -3.63
CA LEU A 26 2.88 -7.71 -4.62
C LEU A 26 4.25 -7.41 -5.20
N ASP A 27 4.29 -7.15 -6.50
CA ASP A 27 5.47 -6.65 -7.20
C ASP A 27 5.41 -5.11 -7.20
N PRO A 28 6.27 -4.41 -6.44
CA PRO A 28 6.24 -2.96 -6.31
C PRO A 28 6.41 -2.22 -7.63
N ASP A 29 7.15 -2.82 -8.57
CA ASP A 29 7.43 -2.21 -9.87
C ASP A 29 6.25 -2.36 -10.85
N ARG A 30 5.20 -3.09 -10.43
CA ARG A 30 3.97 -3.35 -11.22
C ARG A 30 2.71 -2.95 -10.45
N LEU A 31 2.80 -1.88 -9.66
CA LEU A 31 1.67 -1.33 -8.88
C LEU A 31 0.91 -0.19 -9.54
N GLY A 32 1.34 0.27 -10.73
CA GLY A 32 0.83 1.49 -11.36
C GLY A 32 -0.70 1.55 -11.48
N ASP A 33 -1.36 0.45 -11.83
CA ASP A 33 -2.83 0.39 -11.89
C ASP A 33 -3.45 -0.02 -10.55
N PHE A 34 -2.71 -0.69 -9.68
CA PHE A 34 -3.23 -1.21 -8.42
C PHE A 34 -3.52 -0.08 -7.44
N VAL A 35 -2.55 0.82 -7.23
CA VAL A 35 -2.65 1.89 -6.22
C VAL A 35 -3.82 2.84 -6.51
N PRO A 36 -3.97 3.43 -7.72
CA PRO A 36 -5.11 4.29 -8.02
C PRO A 36 -6.46 3.62 -7.85
N ARG A 37 -6.54 2.31 -8.17
CA ARG A 37 -7.78 1.54 -8.02
C ARG A 37 -8.15 1.33 -6.57
N VAL A 38 -7.21 0.99 -5.69
CA VAL A 38 -7.52 0.75 -4.26
C VAL A 38 -7.75 2.05 -3.50
N CYS A 39 -7.08 3.13 -3.91
CA CYS A 39 -7.25 4.47 -3.34
C CYS A 39 -8.51 5.20 -3.84
N ALA A 40 -9.18 4.72 -4.89
CA ALA A 40 -10.39 5.33 -5.42
C ALA A 40 -11.51 5.42 -4.35
N PRO A 41 -11.97 6.64 -3.99
CA PRO A 41 -12.97 6.81 -2.96
C PRO A 41 -14.34 6.27 -3.40
N LYS A 42 -15.19 5.88 -2.44
CA LYS A 42 -16.57 5.40 -2.61
C LYS A 42 -16.72 4.03 -3.28
N VAL A 43 -15.81 3.65 -4.19
CA VAL A 43 -15.86 2.40 -4.95
C VAL A 43 -14.88 1.34 -4.44
N SER A 44 -13.83 1.78 -3.74
CA SER A 44 -12.79 0.92 -3.17
C SER A 44 -12.59 1.25 -1.69
N VAL A 45 -11.49 0.76 -1.10
CA VAL A 45 -11.12 1.03 0.29
C VAL A 45 -10.99 2.55 0.53
N GLY A 46 -10.45 3.27 -0.46
CA GLY A 46 -10.20 4.71 -0.40
C GLY A 46 -9.04 5.02 0.53
N ALA A 47 -8.04 5.75 0.07
CA ALA A 47 -6.97 6.27 0.92
C ALA A 47 -6.14 7.33 0.18
N ASP A 48 -5.44 8.19 0.92
CA ASP A 48 -4.48 9.14 0.38
C ASP A 48 -3.23 8.45 -0.21
N GLY A 49 -2.92 7.23 0.23
CA GLY A 49 -1.84 6.43 -0.33
C GLY A 49 -1.77 4.98 0.16
N VAL A 50 -0.77 4.26 -0.35
CA VAL A 50 -0.46 2.87 0.01
C VAL A 50 0.95 2.79 0.58
N ILE A 51 1.10 2.06 1.69
CA ILE A 51 2.40 1.75 2.28
C ILE A 51 2.61 0.24 2.18
N LEU A 52 3.68 -0.16 1.49
CA LEU A 52 4.16 -1.54 1.48
C LEU A 52 5.28 -1.70 2.50
N ILE A 53 5.13 -2.67 3.40
CA ILE A 53 6.19 -3.09 4.33
C ILE A 53 6.98 -4.23 3.69
N GLU A 54 8.29 -4.06 3.56
CA GLU A 54 9.19 -5.01 2.92
C GLU A 54 10.36 -5.37 3.83
N SER A 55 11.06 -6.46 3.51
CA SER A 55 12.25 -6.87 4.23
C SER A 55 13.41 -5.93 3.90
N SER A 56 14.08 -5.40 4.93
CA SER A 56 15.29 -4.58 4.78
C SER A 56 16.52 -5.37 5.22
N PRO A 57 17.66 -5.26 4.51
CA PRO A 57 18.92 -5.84 4.97
C PRO A 57 19.62 -5.01 6.06
N LYS A 58 19.14 -3.78 6.35
CA LYS A 58 19.82 -2.80 7.23
C LYS A 58 18.96 -2.24 8.36
N ALA A 59 17.67 -2.57 8.40
CA ALA A 59 16.71 -2.09 9.38
C ALA A 59 15.66 -3.17 9.67
N ASP A 60 14.80 -2.97 10.67
CA ASP A 60 13.74 -3.93 11.02
C ASP A 60 12.77 -4.18 9.84
N PHE A 61 12.54 -3.16 9.02
CA PHE A 61 11.80 -3.24 7.76
C PHE A 61 12.14 -2.06 6.84
N LEU A 62 11.80 -2.22 5.57
CA LEU A 62 11.73 -1.14 4.58
C LEU A 62 10.25 -0.79 4.41
N TRP A 63 9.96 0.47 4.15
CA TRP A 63 8.66 0.85 3.63
C TRP A 63 8.79 1.46 2.23
N ARG A 64 7.87 1.13 1.33
CA ARG A 64 7.65 1.89 0.08
C ARG A 64 6.30 2.56 0.16
N PHE A 65 6.30 3.85 -0.09
CA PHE A 65 5.10 4.66 -0.09
C PHE A 65 4.73 5.01 -1.53
N PHE A 66 3.44 4.91 -1.83
CA PHE A 66 2.85 5.31 -3.10
C PHE A 66 1.72 6.29 -2.82
N ASN A 67 1.69 7.39 -3.56
CA ASN A 67 0.56 8.31 -3.51
C ASN A 67 -0.68 7.68 -4.15
N SER A 68 -1.86 8.23 -3.88
CA SER A 68 -3.12 7.75 -4.46
C SER A 68 -3.17 7.73 -6.00
N ASP A 69 -2.31 8.49 -6.69
CA ASP A 69 -2.16 8.48 -8.15
C ASP A 69 -1.17 7.42 -8.68
N GLY A 70 -0.52 6.67 -7.78
CA GLY A 70 0.44 5.63 -8.10
C GLY A 70 1.89 6.10 -8.27
N SER A 71 2.19 7.37 -7.99
CA SER A 71 3.57 7.90 -7.94
C SER A 71 4.37 7.44 -6.71
#